data_AF-A0A9D4YCX0-F1
#
_entry.id   AF-A0A9D4YCX0-F1
#
_cell.length_a   1.000
_cell.length_b   1.000
_cell.length_c   1.000
_cell.angle_alpha   90.00
_cell.angle_beta   90.00
_cell.angle_gamma   90.00
#
_symmetry.space_group_name_H-M   'P 1'
#
loop_
_entity.id
_entity.type
_entity.pdbx_description
1 polymer ?
#
loop_
_entity_poly.entity_id
_entity_poly.type
_entity_poly.pdbx_seq_one_letter_code
_entity_poly.pdbx_strand_id
1 'polypeptide(L)' 'MGGTDVQKPTVDLEYALDYLSKVKARFQSVHPPQIYTMFVNILKMYRKGEKSVDEVIREVNLLFEGHDDLIEEFTNFLP' A
#
# COMPACT_ATOMS: atom_id res chain seq x y z
N MET A 1 -3.73 -4.52 -37.56
CA MET A 1 -2.73 -4.08 -36.55
C MET A 1 -3.07 -4.80 -35.26
N GLY A 2 -2.05 -5.34 -34.58
CA GLY A 2 -2.16 -6.46 -33.65
C GLY A 2 -3.10 -6.27 -32.48
N GLY A 3 -3.98 -7.25 -32.27
CA GLY A 3 -4.52 -7.54 -30.95
C GLY A 3 -3.49 -8.37 -30.18
N THR A 4 -3.04 -7.84 -29.05
CA THR A 4 -2.41 -8.61 -27.97
C THR A 4 -2.78 -7.94 -26.66
N ASP A 5 -3.83 -8.46 -26.04
CA ASP A 5 -3.85 -8.86 -24.64
C ASP A 5 -3.33 -7.83 -23.61
N VAL A 6 -4.26 -7.11 -22.97
CA VAL A 6 -4.00 -6.35 -21.73
C VAL A 6 -3.81 -7.37 -20.59
N GLN A 7 -2.70 -8.08 -20.63
CA GLN A 7 -2.12 -8.72 -19.46
C GLN A 7 -1.48 -7.62 -18.62
N LYS A 8 -2.17 -7.11 -17.60
CA LYS A 8 -1.45 -6.59 -16.41
C LYS A 8 -1.99 -7.06 -15.04
N PRO A 9 -2.61 -8.24 -14.87
CA PRO A 9 -2.84 -8.74 -13.50
C PRO A 9 -1.53 -9.11 -12.75
N THR A 10 -0.39 -9.18 -13.44
CA THR A 10 0.91 -9.52 -12.85
C THR A 10 1.71 -8.30 -12.35
N VAL A 11 1.54 -7.15 -13.01
CA VAL A 11 2.34 -5.95 -12.72
C VAL A 11 1.93 -5.35 -11.37
N ASP A 12 0.63 -5.34 -11.05
CA ASP A 12 0.12 -4.79 -9.79
C ASP A 12 0.57 -5.59 -8.57
N LEU A 13 0.66 -6.92 -8.69
CA LEU A 13 1.08 -7.78 -7.58
C LEU A 13 2.58 -7.65 -7.30
N GLU A 14 3.41 -7.60 -8.35
CA GLU A 14 4.86 -7.43 -8.23
C GLU A 14 5.18 -6.05 -7.63
N TYR A 15 4.46 -5.01 -8.06
CA TYR A 15 4.59 -3.66 -7.49
C TYR A 15 4.14 -3.59 -6.03
N ALA A 16 3.03 -4.24 -5.67
CA ALA A 16 2.55 -4.30 -4.28
C ALA A 16 3.55 -5.01 -3.36
N LEU A 17 4.19 -6.08 -3.85
CA LEU A 17 5.22 -6.81 -3.11
C LEU A 17 6.48 -5.94 -2.91
N ASP A 18 6.90 -5.21 -3.94
CA ASP A 18 8.02 -4.27 -3.83
C ASP A 18 7.70 -3.14 -2.84
N TYR A 19 6.51 -2.54 -2.94
CA TYR A 19 6.04 -1.51 -2.02
C TYR A 19 6.01 -2.01 -0.56
N LEU A 20 5.47 -3.21 -0.31
CA LEU A 20 5.48 -3.83 1.01
C LEU A 20 6.90 -4.06 1.54
N SER A 21 7.83 -4.48 0.67
CA SER A 21 9.24 -4.66 1.00
C SER A 21 9.90 -3.33 1.38
N LYS A 22 9.62 -2.26 0.62
CA LYS A 22 10.11 -0.89 0.86
C LYS A 22 9.62 -0.34 2.20
N VAL A 23 8.31 -0.44 2.49
CA VAL A 23 7.72 -0.07 3.78
C VAL A 23 8.38 -0.86 4.90
N LYS A 24 8.50 -2.18 4.75
CA LYS A 24 9.13 -3.04 5.75
C LYS A 24 10.58 -2.63 6.02
N ALA A 25 11.38 -2.36 4.98
CA ALA A 25 12.77 -1.95 5.11
C ALA A 25 12.91 -0.58 5.78
N ARG A 26 12.06 0.40 5.44
CA ARG A 26 12.06 1.75 6.02
C ARG A 26 11.74 1.73 7.52
N PHE A 27 10.72 0.98 7.91
CA PHE A 27 10.26 0.95 9.30
C PHE A 27 10.89 -0.17 10.14
N GLN A 28 11.68 -1.07 9.54
CA GLN A 28 12.38 -2.15 10.24
C GLN A 28 13.35 -1.64 11.31
N SER A 29 14.00 -0.50 11.04
CA SER A 29 15.03 0.07 11.92
C SER A 29 14.46 1.00 12.99
N VAL A 30 13.29 1.61 12.75
CA VAL A 30 12.72 2.65 13.63
C VAL A 30 11.66 2.07 14.57
N HIS A 31 10.79 1.18 14.07
CA HIS A 31 9.67 0.62 14.82
C HIS A 31 9.39 -0.86 14.47
N PRO A 32 10.23 -1.81 14.91
CA PRO A 32 9.90 -3.23 14.78
C PRO A 32 8.71 -3.59 15.72
N PRO A 33 7.66 -4.36 15.30
CA PRO A 33 7.02 -4.57 14.00
C PRO A 33 5.66 -3.83 13.88
N GLN A 34 5.49 -2.72 14.58
CA GLN A 34 4.17 -2.11 14.81
C GLN A 34 3.61 -1.41 13.56
N ILE A 35 4.42 -0.62 12.86
CA ILE A 35 3.98 0.14 11.66
C ILE A 35 3.49 -0.81 10.56
N TYR A 36 4.29 -1.82 10.22
CA TYR A 36 3.91 -2.81 9.21
C TYR A 36 2.63 -3.57 9.58
N THR A 37 2.48 -3.91 10.87
CA THR A 37 1.29 -4.62 11.36
C THR A 37 0.04 -3.74 11.23
N MET A 38 0.13 -2.45 11.59
CA MET A 38 -0.95 -1.48 11.42
C MET A 38 -1.31 -1.31 9.94
N PHE A 39 -0.32 -1.18 9.05
CA PHE A 39 -0.54 -1.06 7.61
C PHE A 39 -1.32 -2.27 7.06
N VAL A 40 -0.87 -3.48 7.38
CA VAL A 40 -1.56 -4.72 6.98
C VAL A 40 -2.97 -4.80 7.56
N ASN A 41 -3.19 -4.29 8.78
CA ASN A 41 -4.52 -4.25 9.39
C ASN A 41 -5.48 -3.31 8.64
N ILE A 42 -5.00 -2.13 8.24
CA ILE A 42 -5.78 -1.17 7.44
C ILE A 42 -6.19 -1.80 6.10
N LEU A 43 -5.26 -2.46 5.40
CA LEU A 43 -5.55 -3.17 4.15
C LEU A 43 -6.57 -4.30 4.32
N LYS A 44 -6.51 -5.02 5.44
CA LYS A 44 -7.49 -6.06 5.77
C LYS A 44 -8.89 -5.48 6.00
N MET A 45 -8.99 -4.35 6.68
CA MET A 45 -10.28 -3.66 6.89
C MET A 45 -10.87 -3.16 5.57
N TYR A 46 -10.04 -2.59 4.69
CA TYR A 46 -10.46 -2.20 3.33
C TYR A 46 -11.01 -3.38 2.53
N ARG A 47 -10.27 -4.50 2.49
CA ARG A 47 -10.71 -5.71 1.78
C ARG A 47 -12.00 -6.31 2.29
N LYS A 48 -12.33 -6.11 3.57
CA LYS A 48 -13.59 -6.56 4.16
C LYS A 48 -14.74 -5.59 3.90
N GLY A 49 -14.47 -4.40 3.34
CA GLY A 49 -15.45 -3.32 3.22
C GLY A 49 -15.79 -2.65 4.55
N GLU A 50 -14.95 -2.81 5.58
CA GLU A 50 -15.13 -2.15 6.89
C GLU A 50 -14.66 -0.68 6.85
N LYS A 51 -13.78 -0.33 5.91
CA LYS A 51 -13.27 1.03 5.70
C LYS A 51 -13.42 1.47 4.26
N SER A 52 -13.79 2.73 4.06
CA SER A 52 -13.81 3.36 2.74
C SER A 52 -12.39 3.74 2.28
N VAL A 53 -12.20 3.95 0.96
CA VAL A 53 -10.91 4.42 0.39
C VAL A 53 -10.39 5.68 1.12
N ASP A 54 -11.26 6.67 1.37
CA ASP A 54 -10.87 7.90 2.09
C ASP A 54 -10.34 7.64 3.50
N GLU A 55 -10.95 6.70 4.23
CA GLU A 55 -10.52 6.34 5.58
C GLU A 55 -9.18 5.61 5.55
N VAL A 56 -8.99 4.73 4.57
CA VAL A 56 -7.72 4.03 4.34
C VAL A 56 -6.61 5.03 4.05
N ILE A 57 -6.85 5.99 3.15
CA ILE A 57 -5.88 7.05 2.80
C ILE A 57 -5.54 7.87 4.05
N ARG A 58 -6.52 8.30 4.85
CA ARG A 58 -6.26 9.04 6.09
C ARG A 58 -5.41 8.24 7.09
N GLU A 59 -5.72 6.98 7.30
CA GLU A 59 -4.97 6.14 8.23
C GLU A 59 -3.55 5.87 7.73
N VAL A 60 -3.37 5.67 6.42
CA VAL A 60 -2.06 5.50 5.79
C VAL A 60 -1.24 6.80 5.90
N ASN A 61 -1.87 7.97 5.71
CA ASN A 61 -1.24 9.28 5.92
C ASN A 61 -0.70 9.44 7.34
N LEU A 62 -1.50 9.09 8.34
CA LEU A 62 -1.10 9.17 9.75
C LEU A 62 -0.03 8.13 10.09
N LEU A 63 -0.13 6.93 9.50
CA LEU A 63 0.81 5.84 9.75
C LEU A 63 2.19 6.12 9.15
N PHE A 64 2.22 6.79 8.00
CA PHE A 64 3.42 7.20 7.28
C PHE A 64 3.68 8.70 7.39
N GLU A 65 3.27 9.33 8.50
CA GLU A 65 3.50 10.76 8.73
C GLU A 65 4.99 11.10 8.59
N GLY A 66 5.30 12.06 7.71
CA GLY A 66 6.69 12.41 7.36
C GLY A 66 7.33 11.57 6.25
N HIS A 67 6.58 10.63 5.66
CA HIS A 67 6.96 9.81 4.52
C HIS A 67 5.98 9.99 3.35
N ASP A 68 5.91 11.21 2.82
CA ASP A 68 5.03 11.57 1.70
C ASP A 68 5.28 10.69 0.46
N ASP A 69 6.52 10.22 0.26
CA ASP A 69 6.87 9.32 -0.84
C ASP A 69 6.10 7.99 -0.79
N LEU A 70 5.83 7.47 0.41
CA LEU A 70 5.05 6.24 0.57
C LEU A 70 3.56 6.49 0.38
N ILE A 71 3.06 7.62 0.89
CA ILE A 71 1.65 8.01 0.78
C ILE A 71 1.28 8.24 -0.70
N GLU A 72 2.10 8.97 -1.44
CA GLU A 72 1.83 9.31 -2.84
C GLU A 72 1.81 8.05 -3.72
N GLU A 73 2.79 7.15 -3.53
CA GLU A 73 2.85 5.83 -4.18
C GLU A 73 1.61 4.99 -3.86
N PHE A 74 1.15 5.00 -2.61
CA PHE A 74 -0.05 4.27 -2.20
C PHE A 74 -1.32 4.84 -2.84
N THR A 75 -1.42 6.16 -2.96
CA THR A 75 -2.58 6.84 -3.55
C THR A 75 -2.66 6.58 -5.05
N ASN A 76 -1.51 6.47 -5.73
CA ASN A 76 -1.43 6.03 -7.12
C ASN A 76 -1.83 4.56 -7.34
N PHE A 77 -1.84 3.75 -6.28
CA PHE A 77 -2.21 2.34 -6.33
C PHE A 77 -3.73 2.11 -6.20
N LEU A 78 -4.50 3.16 -5.86
CA LEU A 78 -5.95 3.09 -5.76
C LEU A 78 -6.60 3.51 -7.10
N PRO A 79 -7.62 2.78 -7.58
CA PRO A 79 -8.32 3.08 -8.84
C PRO A 79 -9.21 4.33 -8.76
#